data_AF-A0A1B0BKH2-F1
#
_entry.id   AF-A0A1B0BKH2-F1
#
_cell.length_a   1.000
_cell.length_b   1.000
_cell.length_c   1.000
_cell.angle_alpha   90.00
_cell.angle_beta   90.00
_cell.angle_gamma   90.00
#
_symmetry.space_group_name_H-M   'P 1'
#
loop_
_entity.id
_entity.type
_entity.pdbx_description
1 polymer ?
#
loop_
_entity_poly.entity_id
_entity_poly.type
_entity_poly.pdbx_seq_one_letter_code
_entity_poly.pdbx_strand_id
1 'polypeptide(L)'
;MTIFIDLADQGRIIDWSFNETMIRENWQPPYFIYFSWGKTGRPLKFTILVEKTLKTFGKPILEIGIGGHWTHAEKMRPKKYQEFVNSLPDYSTLTDWVATYESWIF
;
A
#
# COMPACT_ATOMS: atom_id res chain seq x y z
N MET A 1 -0.65 4.52 5.91
CA MET A 1 -0.84 3.45 4.90
C MET A 1 0.22 3.62 3.82
N THR A 2 0.72 2.53 3.30
CA THR A 2 1.70 2.50 2.21
C THR A 2 1.09 1.75 1.04
N ILE A 3 1.29 2.27 -0.16
CA ILE A 3 0.86 1.63 -1.40
C ILE A 3 2.12 1.40 -2.22
N PHE A 4 2.34 0.15 -2.61
CA PHE A 4 3.41 -0.28 -3.49
C PHE A 4 2.79 -0.62 -4.84
N ILE A 5 3.33 -0.03 -5.90
CA ILE A 5 2.88 -0.30 -7.27
C ILE A 5 4.04 -0.90 -8.02
N ASP A 6 3.92 -2.16 -8.41
CA ASP A 6 4.89 -2.85 -9.25
C ASP A 6 4.30 -3.16 -10.63
N LEU A 7 5.19 -3.30 -11.60
CA LEU A 7 4.85 -3.63 -12.98
C LEU A 7 5.61 -4.90 -13.40
N ALA A 8 4.87 -5.93 -13.80
CA ALA A 8 5.49 -7.11 -14.39
C ALA A 8 5.81 -6.88 -15.89
N ASP A 9 6.83 -7.58 -16.40
CA ASP A 9 7.16 -7.78 -17.82
C ASP A 9 6.77 -6.63 -18.77
N GLN A 10 7.69 -5.70 -19.07
CA GLN A 10 7.54 -4.66 -20.11
C GLN A 10 6.29 -3.75 -19.99
N GLY A 11 5.53 -3.81 -18.90
CA GLY A 11 4.44 -2.88 -18.61
C GLY A 11 4.95 -1.47 -18.32
N ARG A 12 4.20 -0.45 -18.75
CA ARG A 12 4.55 0.96 -18.52
C ARG A 12 3.36 1.73 -17.99
N ILE A 13 3.53 2.45 -16.89
CA ILE A 13 2.51 3.42 -16.44
C ILE A 13 2.55 4.62 -17.39
N ILE A 14 1.41 4.90 -18.01
CA ILE A 14 1.27 6.04 -18.93
C ILE A 14 0.62 7.24 -18.24
N ASP A 15 -0.18 6.99 -17.21
CA ASP A 15 -0.79 8.02 -16.39
C ASP A 15 -1.24 7.42 -15.05
N TRP A 16 -1.34 8.26 -14.02
CA TRP A 16 -1.93 7.88 -12.74
C TRP A 16 -2.40 9.13 -11.97
N SER A 17 -3.23 8.94 -10.95
CA SER A 17 -3.69 10.05 -10.11
C SER A 17 -2.71 10.42 -8.98
N PHE A 18 -1.50 9.85 -8.97
CA PHE A 18 -0.48 10.12 -7.96
C PHE A 18 0.53 11.18 -8.45
N ASN A 19 1.46 11.57 -7.57
CA ASN A 19 2.52 12.49 -7.94
C ASN A 19 3.39 11.90 -9.06
N GLU A 20 3.59 12.66 -10.14
CA GLU A 20 4.30 12.22 -11.35
C GLU A 20 5.82 12.10 -11.20
N THR A 21 6.41 12.59 -10.09
CA THR A 21 7.87 12.68 -9.92
C THR A 21 8.55 11.35 -10.18
N MET A 22 8.01 10.24 -9.65
CA MET A 22 8.62 8.91 -9.82
C MET A 22 8.64 8.44 -11.28
N ILE A 23 7.59 8.77 -12.06
CA ILE A 23 7.53 8.46 -13.49
C ILE A 23 8.47 9.38 -14.26
N ARG A 24 8.40 10.69 -14.00
CA ARG A 24 9.20 11.71 -14.70
C ARG A 24 10.70 11.51 -14.50
N GLU A 25 11.10 11.06 -13.32
CA GLU A 25 12.51 10.82 -12.96
C GLU A 25 12.96 9.37 -13.21
N ASN A 26 12.15 8.54 -13.88
CA ASN A 26 12.47 7.14 -14.19
C ASN A 26 12.93 6.33 -12.97
N TRP A 27 12.23 6.46 -11.85
CA TRP A 27 12.49 5.63 -10.68
C TRP A 27 12.20 4.15 -11.00
N GLN A 28 12.94 3.25 -10.38
CA GLN A 28 12.69 1.82 -10.52
C GLN A 28 11.51 1.41 -9.63
N PRO A 29 10.55 0.62 -10.15
CA PRO A 29 9.49 0.05 -9.33
C PRO A 29 10.06 -0.96 -8.30
N PRO A 30 9.32 -1.26 -7.21
CA PRO A 30 7.96 -0.80 -6.93
C PRO A 30 7.89 0.66 -6.48
N TYR A 31 6.94 1.42 -7.05
CA TYR A 31 6.70 2.80 -6.67
C TYR A 31 6.04 2.88 -5.29
N PHE A 32 6.55 3.77 -4.45
CA PHE A 32 6.10 3.92 -3.07
C PHE A 32 5.23 5.17 -2.93
N ILE A 33 4.00 4.97 -2.47
CA ILE A 33 3.08 6.05 -2.13
C ILE A 33 2.75 5.94 -0.64
N TYR A 34 3.00 7.03 0.08
CA TYR A 34 2.54 7.18 1.45
C TYR A 34 1.18 7.88 1.48
N PHE A 35 0.20 7.25 2.11
CA PHE A 35 -1.13 7.81 2.33
C PHE A 35 -1.49 7.76 3.81
N SER A 36 -1.84 8.92 4.37
CA SER A 36 -2.36 9.06 5.73
C SER A 36 -3.68 9.81 5.70
N TRP A 37 -4.65 9.34 6.49
CA TRP A 37 -5.92 10.02 6.68
C TRP A 37 -6.19 10.19 8.19
N GLY A 38 -6.93 11.24 8.53
CA GLY A 38 -7.23 11.61 9.91
C GLY A 38 -8.67 11.29 10.31
N LYS A 39 -9.48 12.30 10.59
CA LYS A 39 -10.85 12.12 11.11
C LYS A 39 -11.84 11.54 10.09
N THR A 40 -11.64 11.79 8.81
CA THR A 40 -12.57 11.38 7.75
C THR A 40 -12.11 10.07 7.10
N GLY A 41 -12.76 8.96 7.43
CA GLY A 41 -12.50 7.63 6.85
C GLY A 41 -13.03 7.45 5.43
N ARG A 42 -12.92 8.48 4.59
CA ARG A 42 -13.32 8.37 3.18
C ARG A 42 -12.31 7.46 2.46
N PRO A 43 -12.77 6.50 1.63
CA PRO A 43 -11.87 5.67 0.85
C PRO A 43 -10.96 6.52 -0.05
N LEU A 44 -9.69 6.12 -0.15
CA LEU A 44 -8.80 6.66 -1.18
C LEU A 44 -9.28 6.14 -2.54
N LYS A 45 -9.55 7.05 -3.47
CA LYS A 45 -9.84 6.73 -4.86
C LYS A 45 -8.68 7.18 -5.72
N PHE A 46 -8.14 6.29 -6.53
CA PHE A 46 -7.02 6.57 -7.41
C PHE A 46 -7.18 5.81 -8.73
N THR A 47 -6.45 6.25 -9.75
CA THR A 47 -6.38 5.62 -11.07
C THR A 47 -4.94 5.32 -11.41
N ILE A 48 -4.71 4.17 -12.07
CA ILE A 48 -3.42 3.82 -12.67
C ILE A 48 -3.74 3.32 -14.08
N LEU A 49 -3.16 3.96 -15.08
CA LEU A 49 -3.31 3.59 -16.47
C LEU A 49 -2.01 2.95 -16.94
N VAL A 50 -2.09 1.68 -17.31
CA VAL A 50 -0.94 0.88 -17.71
C VAL A 50 -1.07 0.45 -19.15
N GLU A 51 -0.01 0.65 -19.92
CA GLU A 51 0.12 0.20 -21.29
C GLU A 51 0.47 -1.30 -21.33
N LYS A 52 -0.30 -2.08 -22.10
CA LYS A 52 -0.05 -3.48 -22.43
C LYS A 52 0.49 -3.61 -23.85
N THR A 53 1.42 -4.55 -24.05
CA THR A 53 1.84 -4.96 -25.38
C THR A 53 1.07 -6.21 -25.81
N LEU A 54 1.09 -6.55 -27.11
CA LEU A 54 0.52 -7.81 -27.61
C LEU A 54 1.09 -9.05 -26.90
N LYS A 55 2.35 -8.99 -26.45
CA LYS A 55 3.01 -10.09 -25.72
C LYS A 55 2.53 -10.21 -24.27
N THR A 56 2.04 -9.12 -23.67
CA THR A 56 1.64 -9.05 -22.26
C THR A 56 0.13 -8.98 -22.08
N PHE A 57 -0.65 -9.01 -23.17
CA PHE A 57 -2.10 -8.83 -23.16
C PHE A 57 -2.81 -9.82 -22.21
N GLY A 58 -2.46 -11.11 -22.29
CA GLY A 58 -3.06 -12.18 -21.49
C GLY A 58 -2.41 -12.44 -20.13
N LYS A 59 -1.43 -11.63 -19.72
CA LYS A 59 -0.74 -11.78 -18.44
C LYS A 59 -1.15 -10.66 -17.48
N PRO A 60 -1.16 -10.89 -16.17
CA PRO A 60 -1.19 -9.79 -15.23
C PRO A 60 0.09 -8.96 -15.37
N ILE A 61 -0.04 -7.65 -15.21
CA ILE A 61 1.08 -6.70 -15.39
C ILE A 61 1.19 -5.68 -14.26
N LEU A 62 0.21 -5.60 -13.38
CA LEU A 62 0.16 -4.62 -12.31
C LEU A 62 0.00 -5.36 -10.98
N GLU A 63 0.94 -5.17 -10.07
CA GLU A 63 0.79 -5.58 -8.69
C GLU A 63 0.60 -4.36 -7.80
N ILE A 64 -0.41 -4.42 -6.93
CA ILE A 64 -0.66 -3.39 -5.93
C ILE A 64 -0.54 -4.03 -4.55
N GLY A 65 0.47 -3.63 -3.79
CA GLY A 65 0.64 -3.97 -2.38
C GLY A 65 0.15 -2.85 -1.48
N ILE A 66 -0.64 -3.17 -0.46
CA ILE A 66 -1.14 -2.22 0.54
C ILE A 66 -0.63 -2.60 1.92
N GLY A 67 0.17 -1.72 2.51
CA GLY A 67 0.58 -1.79 3.91
C GLY A 67 -0.30 -0.91 4.79
N GLY A 68 -0.95 -1.52 5.78
CA GLY A 68 -1.78 -0.84 6.76
C GLY A 68 -1.03 -0.61 8.07
N HIS A 69 -1.16 0.59 8.64
CA HIS A 69 -0.87 0.82 10.05
C HIS A 69 -1.84 1.83 10.64
N TRP A 70 -2.14 1.65 11.91
CA TRP A 70 -3.12 2.47 12.64
C TRP A 70 -2.50 2.92 13.95
N THR A 71 -2.52 4.22 14.19
CA THR A 71 -2.03 4.80 15.44
C THR A 71 -3.08 4.74 16.55
N HIS A 72 -4.37 4.95 16.21
CA HIS A 72 -5.47 5.10 17.20
C HIS A 72 -6.73 4.27 16.90
N ALA A 73 -6.73 3.38 15.91
CA ALA A 73 -7.90 2.55 15.62
C ALA A 73 -7.99 1.35 16.59
N GLU A 74 -9.22 0.90 16.90
CA GLU A 74 -9.44 -0.45 17.43
C GLU A 74 -8.89 -1.46 16.42
N LYS A 75 -7.79 -2.11 16.77
CA LYS A 75 -7.07 -3.00 15.87
C LYS A 75 -7.65 -4.40 15.97
N MET A 76 -7.92 -5.04 14.84
CA MET A 76 -7.94 -6.50 14.82
C MET A 76 -6.51 -6.99 15.04
N ARG A 77 -6.19 -7.39 16.27
CA ARG A 77 -4.91 -8.04 16.62
C ARG A 77 -5.13 -9.54 16.74
N PRO A 78 -4.17 -10.37 16.28
CA PRO A 78 -4.15 -11.78 16.67
C PRO A 78 -4.16 -11.91 18.19
N LYS A 79 -4.85 -12.92 18.73
CA LYS A 79 -5.02 -13.13 20.19
C LYS A 79 -3.68 -13.04 20.95
N LYS A 80 -2.66 -13.75 20.48
CA LYS A 80 -1.31 -13.76 21.07
C LYS A 80 -0.67 -12.37 21.12
N TYR A 81 -0.92 -11.52 20.12
CA TYR A 81 -0.40 -10.16 20.11
C TYR A 81 -1.16 -9.26 21.09
N GLN A 82 -2.48 -9.43 21.19
CA GLN A 82 -3.28 -8.70 22.19
C GLN A 82 -2.88 -9.05 23.63
N GLU A 83 -2.54 -10.31 23.90
CA GLU A 83 -2.01 -10.74 25.22
C GLU A 83 -0.69 -10.04 25.56
N PHE A 84 0.24 -9.93 24.61
CA PHE A 84 1.48 -9.15 24.78
C PHE A 84 1.18 -7.68 25.07
N VAL A 85 0.29 -7.05 24.29
CA VAL A 85 -0.08 -5.64 24.52
C VAL A 85 -0.66 -5.43 25.91
N ASN A 86 -1.50 -6.35 26.38
CA ASN A 86 -2.09 -6.30 27.73
C ASN A 86 -1.06 -6.52 28.86
N SER A 87 0.12 -7.05 28.55
CA SER A 87 1.20 -7.23 29.54
C SER A 87 2.04 -5.97 29.78
N LEU A 88 1.86 -4.94 28.94
CA LEU A 88 2.59 -3.69 29.06
C LEU A 88 2.00 -2.80 30.16
N PRO A 89 2.82 -2.02 30.89
CA PRO A 89 2.34 -1.07 31.90
C PRO A 89 1.40 -0.01 31.32
N ASP A 90 0.45 0.48 32.13
CA ASP A 90 -0.59 1.45 31.72
C ASP A 90 -0.06 2.78 31.15
N TYR A 91 1.18 3.15 31.48
CA TYR A 91 1.85 4.35 30.94
C TYR A 91 2.52 4.12 29.58
N SER A 92 2.45 2.90 29.03
CA SER A 92 3.06 2.55 27.75
C SER A 92 2.13 2.87 26.59
N THR A 93 2.69 3.36 25.49
CA THR A 93 1.98 3.48 24.21
C THR A 93 2.60 2.53 23.18
N LEU A 94 1.75 1.85 22.41
CA LEU A 94 2.14 0.91 21.38
C LEU A 94 1.86 1.52 20.00
N THR A 95 2.93 1.81 19.25
CA THR A 95 2.84 2.26 17.86
C THR A 95 3.18 1.11 16.92
N ASP A 96 2.15 0.45 16.38
CA ASP A 96 2.32 -0.58 15.36
C ASP A 96 2.62 0.10 14.01
N TRP A 97 3.82 -0.10 13.45
CA TRP A 97 4.27 0.56 12.21
C TRP A 97 3.86 -0.15 10.91
N VAL A 98 3.78 -1.48 10.92
CA VAL A 98 3.18 -2.28 9.84
C VAL A 98 2.32 -3.33 10.51
N ALA A 99 1.01 -3.15 10.44
CA ALA A 99 0.06 -4.04 11.08
C ALA A 99 -0.48 -5.08 10.09
N THR A 100 -0.58 -4.75 8.80
CA THR A 100 -1.00 -5.67 7.74
C THR A 100 -0.29 -5.37 6.42
N TYR A 101 -0.14 -6.39 5.58
CA TYR A 101 0.24 -6.26 4.17
C TYR A 101 -0.61 -7.22 3.35
N GLU A 102 -1.24 -6.70 2.30
CA GLU A 102 -2.01 -7.48 1.33
C GLU A 102 -1.60 -7.02 -0.07
N SER A 103 -1.52 -7.94 -1.03
CA SER A 103 -1.27 -7.59 -2.43
C SER A 103 -2.25 -8.25 -3.39
N TRP A 104 -2.47 -7.57 -4.51
CA TRP A 104 -3.34 -8.01 -5.60
C TRP A 104 -2.62 -7.85 -6.92
N ILE A 105 -2.81 -8.84 -7.79
CA ILE A 105 -2.22 -8.92 -9.12
C ILE A 105 -3.35 -8.76 -10.15
N PHE A 106 -3.19 -7.81 -11.09
CA PHE A 106 -4.16 -7.42 -12.11
C PHE A 106 -3.61 -7.59 -13.53
#